data_AF-A0A223YXI8-F1
#
_entry.id   AF-A0A223YXI8-F1
#
_cell.length_a   1.000
_cell.length_b   1.000
_cell.length_c   1.000
_cell.angle_alpha   90.00
_cell.angle_beta   90.00
_cell.angle_gamma   90.00
#
_symmetry.space_group_name_H-M   'P 1'
#
loop_
_entity.id
_entity.type
_entity.pdbx_description
1 polymer ?
#
loop_
_entity_poly.entity_id
_entity_poly.type
_entity_poly.pdbx_seq_one_letter_code
_entity_poly.pdbx_strand_id
1 'polypeptide(L)'
;MENIGAIIDEYRRTTDDEIMSERNGIGPREPIKDNIELKDIFRPERMFFSRFEDDGSYVASFRMGHFNIPDIISGSAAGVSYIGGLNLGRALISEGLAEDIHSLAELMLDQKLGILDIVSEWEDDGYLRMDVRVYECIECAGLPNIGRPICFFEAGIIAGALSEILGCDVDAYERRCWTNGYSFCQFDVRARV
;
A
#
# COMPACT_ATOMS: atom_id res chain seq x y z
N MET A 1 -11.22 -18.89 -10.72
CA MET A 1 -10.32 -17.97 -10.00
C MET A 1 -9.59 -18.80 -8.97
N GLU A 2 -8.27 -18.72 -8.90
CA GLU A 2 -7.56 -19.21 -7.71
C GLU A 2 -8.19 -18.62 -6.45
N ASN A 3 -8.11 -19.36 -5.35
CA ASN A 3 -8.64 -18.88 -4.08
C ASN A 3 -7.73 -17.76 -3.58
N ILE A 4 -8.04 -16.51 -3.94
CA ILE A 4 -7.34 -15.30 -3.50
C ILE A 4 -7.23 -15.26 -1.96
N GLY A 5 -8.21 -15.83 -1.25
CA GLY A 5 -8.15 -16.01 0.20
C GLY A 5 -6.95 -16.84 0.67
N ALA A 6 -6.63 -17.95 -0.02
CA ALA A 6 -5.48 -18.78 0.35
C ALA A 6 -4.14 -18.06 0.15
N ILE A 7 -4.07 -17.17 -0.84
CA ILE A 7 -2.90 -16.31 -1.10
C ILE A 7 -2.79 -15.22 -0.02
N ILE A 8 -3.91 -14.57 0.34
CA ILE A 8 -3.96 -13.61 1.44
C ILE A 8 -3.51 -14.27 2.76
N ASP A 9 -3.94 -15.51 3.04
CA ASP A 9 -3.51 -16.25 4.22
C ASP A 9 -2.00 -16.56 4.24
N GLU A 10 -1.37 -16.72 3.07
CA GLU A 10 0.09 -16.86 2.95
C GLU A 10 0.82 -15.55 3.21
N TYR A 11 0.33 -14.43 2.67
CA TYR A 11 0.86 -13.12 2.98
C TYR A 11 0.69 -12.76 4.45
N ARG A 12 -0.49 -12.98 5.04
CA ARG A 12 -0.74 -12.76 6.48
C ARG A 12 0.29 -13.48 7.33
N ARG A 13 0.53 -14.78 7.09
CA ARG A 13 1.58 -15.55 7.80
C ARG A 13 2.95 -14.90 7.70
N THR A 14 3.38 -14.56 6.48
CA THR A 14 4.70 -13.93 6.25
C THR A 14 4.81 -12.59 6.98
N THR A 15 3.77 -11.76 6.86
CA THR A 15 3.77 -10.41 7.44
C THR A 15 3.65 -10.42 8.96
N ASP A 16 2.91 -11.37 9.53
CA ASP A 16 2.84 -11.56 10.99
C ASP A 16 4.19 -12.04 11.55
N ASP A 17 4.90 -12.92 10.84
CA ASP A 17 6.26 -13.34 11.21
C ASP A 17 7.25 -12.16 11.17
N GLU A 18 7.16 -11.28 10.17
CA GLU A 18 7.97 -10.06 10.10
C GLU A 18 7.66 -9.09 11.24
N ILE A 19 6.37 -8.91 11.59
CA ILE A 19 5.95 -8.08 12.74
C ILE A 19 6.43 -8.69 14.06
N MET A 20 6.38 -10.02 14.21
CA MET A 20 6.92 -10.70 15.38
C MET A 20 8.44 -10.55 15.47
N SER A 21 9.15 -10.61 14.34
CA SER A 21 10.60 -10.38 14.26
C SER A 21 10.98 -8.97 14.72
N GLU A 22 10.23 -7.94 14.29
CA GLU A 22 10.39 -6.56 14.79
C GLU A 22 10.19 -6.47 16.30
N ARG A 23 9.11 -7.07 16.83
CA ARG A 23 8.83 -7.07 18.29
C ARG A 23 9.93 -7.74 19.12
N ASN A 24 10.62 -8.71 18.53
CA ASN A 24 11.76 -9.39 19.15
C ASN A 24 13.10 -8.66 18.94
N GLY A 25 13.11 -7.50 18.27
CA GLY A 25 14.32 -6.72 17.99
C GLY A 25 15.23 -7.34 16.94
N ILE A 26 14.72 -8.25 16.10
CA ILE A 26 15.47 -8.93 15.03
C ILE A 26 15.27 -8.22 13.68
N GLY A 27 14.04 -7.74 13.42
CA GLY A 27 13.68 -6.98 12.23
C GLY A 27 13.51 -5.48 12.48
N PRO A 28 13.24 -4.68 11.44
CA PRO A 28 13.09 -5.08 10.03
C PRO A 28 14.44 -5.37 9.34
N ARG A 29 14.40 -5.74 8.06
CA ARG A 29 15.63 -5.86 7.25
C ARG A 29 16.38 -4.52 7.24
N GLU A 30 17.71 -4.58 7.29
CA GLU A 30 18.54 -3.37 7.25
C GLU A 30 18.45 -2.66 5.89
N PRO A 31 18.50 -1.32 5.86
CA PRO A 31 18.59 -0.55 4.62
C PRO A 31 19.83 -0.96 3.82
N ILE A 32 19.66 -1.15 2.51
CA ILE A 32 20.76 -1.53 1.61
C ILE A 32 21.30 -0.35 0.80
N LYS A 33 20.62 0.81 0.87
CA LYS A 33 21.01 2.06 0.23
C LYS A 33 20.21 3.24 0.78
N ASP A 34 20.57 4.46 0.41
CA ASP A 34 19.93 5.67 0.93
C ASP A 34 18.71 6.14 0.13
N ASN A 35 18.70 5.92 -1.19
CA ASN A 35 17.72 6.50 -2.13
C ASN A 35 17.36 5.57 -3.28
N ILE A 36 16.13 5.67 -3.78
CA ILE A 36 15.67 5.00 -5.01
C ILE A 36 16.24 5.69 -6.26
N GLU A 37 16.83 4.90 -7.17
CA GLU A 37 17.37 5.36 -8.44
C GLU A 37 16.46 4.89 -9.59
N LEU A 38 16.54 5.55 -10.75
CA LEU A 38 15.76 5.18 -11.95
C LEU A 38 15.91 3.70 -12.34
N LYS A 39 17.11 3.13 -12.18
CA LYS A 39 17.39 1.72 -12.52
C LYS A 39 16.56 0.74 -11.69
N ASP A 40 16.15 1.12 -10.48
CA ASP A 40 15.39 0.27 -9.57
C ASP A 40 13.91 0.15 -9.97
N ILE A 41 13.41 1.10 -10.78
CA ILE A 41 12.02 1.10 -11.25
C ILE A 41 11.81 0.13 -12.42
N PHE A 42 12.82 -0.09 -13.25
CA PHE A 42 12.64 -0.77 -14.54
C PHE A 42 12.40 -2.28 -14.44
N ARG A 43 12.70 -2.90 -13.29
CA ARG A 43 12.58 -4.34 -13.11
C ARG A 43 11.87 -4.67 -11.81
N PRO A 44 10.58 -4.30 -11.68
CA PRO A 44 9.80 -4.66 -10.52
C PRO A 44 9.49 -6.16 -10.57
N GLU A 45 9.39 -6.77 -9.39
CA GLU A 45 9.04 -8.18 -9.23
C GLU A 45 7.96 -8.31 -8.16
N ARG A 46 6.89 -9.02 -8.52
CA ARG A 46 5.70 -9.25 -7.68
C ARG A 46 5.29 -10.72 -7.82
N MET A 47 5.27 -11.47 -6.73
CA MET A 47 5.05 -12.91 -6.72
C MET A 47 3.69 -13.30 -7.30
N PHE A 48 2.59 -12.72 -6.81
CA PHE A 48 1.24 -12.96 -7.31
C PHE A 48 1.09 -12.35 -8.71
N PHE A 49 1.36 -11.06 -8.91
CA PHE A 49 1.03 -10.41 -10.19
C PHE A 49 1.93 -10.81 -11.37
N SER A 50 3.14 -11.34 -11.14
CA SER A 50 4.01 -11.84 -12.22
C SER A 50 3.41 -12.97 -13.06
N ARG A 51 2.33 -13.60 -12.59
CA ARG A 51 1.55 -14.57 -13.38
C ARG A 51 0.89 -13.96 -14.62
N PHE A 52 0.63 -12.66 -14.60
CA PHE A 52 -0.01 -11.95 -15.69
C PHE A 52 1.04 -11.48 -16.68
N GLU A 53 0.75 -11.62 -17.98
CA GLU A 53 1.60 -11.08 -19.03
C GLU A 53 1.83 -9.57 -18.81
N ASP A 54 3.06 -9.13 -19.04
CA ASP A 54 3.52 -7.74 -18.93
C ASP A 54 3.47 -7.08 -17.54
N ASP A 55 3.34 -7.83 -16.43
CA ASP A 55 3.29 -7.21 -15.09
C ASP A 55 4.48 -6.28 -14.83
N GLY A 56 5.70 -6.74 -15.13
CA GLY A 56 6.91 -5.94 -14.95
C GLY A 56 6.88 -4.62 -15.73
N SER A 57 6.41 -4.66 -16.99
CA SER A 57 6.28 -3.49 -17.85
C SER A 57 5.15 -2.56 -17.40
N TYR A 58 4.04 -3.13 -16.92
CA TYR A 58 2.91 -2.37 -16.36
C TYR A 58 3.35 -1.58 -15.13
N VAL A 59 3.97 -2.25 -14.15
CA VAL A 59 4.44 -1.63 -12.91
C VAL A 59 5.53 -0.59 -13.19
N ALA A 60 6.50 -0.92 -14.06
CA ALA A 60 7.53 0.04 -14.45
C ALA A 60 6.91 1.27 -15.13
N SER A 61 5.92 1.09 -16.01
CA SER A 61 5.22 2.19 -16.68
C SER A 61 4.41 3.03 -15.70
N PHE A 62 3.73 2.41 -14.74
CA PHE A 62 3.03 3.11 -13.67
C PHE A 62 4.00 3.96 -12.86
N ARG A 63 5.08 3.37 -12.33
CA ARG A 63 6.09 4.07 -11.53
C ARG A 63 6.81 5.18 -12.30
N MET A 64 7.03 4.97 -13.59
CA MET A 64 7.53 6.03 -14.47
C MET A 64 6.49 7.14 -14.61
N GLY A 65 5.26 6.87 -15.03
CA GLY A 65 4.22 7.89 -15.20
C GLY A 65 3.91 8.63 -13.89
N HIS A 66 3.95 7.91 -12.78
CA HIS A 66 3.87 8.42 -11.41
C HIS A 66 5.25 8.89 -10.94
N PHE A 67 5.97 9.70 -11.75
CA PHE A 67 7.34 10.23 -11.56
C PHE A 67 7.65 10.81 -10.15
N ASN A 68 6.69 10.84 -9.23
CA ASN A 68 6.74 11.29 -7.86
C ASN A 68 7.35 10.32 -6.83
N ILE A 69 8.04 9.23 -7.22
CA ILE A 69 8.74 8.41 -6.19
C ILE A 69 9.62 9.37 -5.37
N PRO A 70 9.41 9.52 -4.05
CA PRO A 70 9.85 10.69 -3.27
C PRO A 70 11.34 11.04 -3.39
N ASP A 71 12.17 10.06 -3.70
CA ASP A 71 13.62 10.20 -3.82
C ASP A 71 14.11 10.66 -5.19
N ILE A 72 13.31 10.48 -6.25
CA ILE A 72 13.72 10.74 -7.63
C ILE A 72 13.55 12.22 -7.98
N ILE A 73 12.55 12.90 -7.39
CA ILE A 73 12.23 14.29 -7.74
C ILE A 73 12.48 15.27 -6.60
N SER A 74 11.97 15.02 -5.39
CA SER A 74 12.27 15.76 -4.16
C SER A 74 11.30 15.32 -3.05
N GLY A 75 11.73 15.40 -1.78
CA GLY A 75 10.89 15.06 -0.61
C GLY A 75 9.57 15.84 -0.47
N SER A 76 9.30 16.83 -1.32
CA SER A 76 8.01 17.54 -1.43
C SER A 76 6.91 16.74 -2.16
N ALA A 77 7.26 15.65 -2.85
CA ALA A 77 6.31 14.85 -3.62
C ALA A 77 5.35 14.02 -2.75
N ALA A 78 5.73 13.67 -1.51
CA ALA A 78 4.93 12.84 -0.61
C ALA A 78 3.52 13.40 -0.38
N GLY A 79 3.41 14.71 -0.11
CA GLY A 79 2.11 15.36 0.09
C GLY A 79 1.25 15.39 -1.19
N VAL A 80 1.88 15.55 -2.36
CA VAL A 80 1.17 15.52 -3.65
C VAL A 80 0.66 14.12 -3.96
N SER A 81 1.46 13.08 -3.73
CA SER A 81 1.04 11.69 -3.89
C SER A 81 -0.10 11.34 -2.94
N TYR A 82 -0.01 11.75 -1.66
CA TYR A 82 -1.11 11.53 -0.72
C TYR A 82 -2.41 12.21 -1.15
N ILE A 83 -2.37 13.48 -1.54
CA ILE A 83 -3.57 14.20 -2.01
C ILE A 83 -4.10 13.60 -3.32
N GLY A 84 -3.21 13.16 -4.22
CA GLY A 84 -3.59 12.46 -5.45
C GLY A 84 -4.34 11.17 -5.15
N GLY A 85 -3.82 10.37 -4.22
CA GLY A 85 -4.47 9.14 -3.74
C GLY A 85 -5.79 9.44 -3.05
N LEU A 86 -5.84 10.46 -2.18
CA LEU A 86 -7.04 10.89 -1.46
C LEU A 86 -8.18 11.23 -2.40
N ASN A 87 -7.88 12.04 -3.43
CA ASN A 87 -8.87 12.43 -4.43
C ASN A 87 -9.34 11.25 -5.27
N LEU A 88 -8.42 10.34 -5.63
CA LEU A 88 -8.78 9.12 -6.35
C LEU A 88 -9.68 8.22 -5.50
N GLY A 89 -9.31 7.94 -4.25
CA GLY A 89 -10.09 7.12 -3.32
C GLY A 89 -11.51 7.64 -3.13
N ARG A 90 -11.67 8.96 -2.93
CA ARG A 90 -13.00 9.60 -2.87
C ARG A 90 -13.78 9.42 -4.16
N ALA A 91 -13.15 9.70 -5.31
CA ALA A 91 -13.79 9.59 -6.61
C ALA A 91 -14.25 8.16 -6.94
N LEU A 92 -13.47 7.15 -6.56
CA LEU A 92 -13.86 5.74 -6.75
C LEU A 92 -15.17 5.41 -6.03
N ILE A 93 -15.39 5.97 -4.84
CA ILE A 93 -16.64 5.78 -4.09
C ILE A 93 -17.77 6.67 -4.63
N SER A 94 -17.51 7.97 -4.81
CA SER A 94 -18.54 8.93 -5.22
C SER A 94 -19.10 8.67 -6.63
N GLU A 95 -18.28 8.14 -7.53
CA GLU A 95 -18.69 7.75 -8.89
C GLU A 95 -19.25 6.32 -8.97
N GLY A 96 -19.33 5.60 -7.85
CA GLY A 96 -19.90 4.25 -7.78
C GLY A 96 -19.04 3.16 -8.42
N LEU A 97 -17.71 3.36 -8.47
CA LEU A 97 -16.76 2.32 -8.93
C LEU A 97 -16.43 1.32 -7.81
N ALA A 98 -16.59 1.72 -6.55
CA ALA A 98 -16.61 0.86 -5.38
C ALA A 98 -17.67 1.39 -4.39
N GLU A 99 -18.29 0.51 -3.61
CA GLU A 99 -19.36 0.86 -2.66
C GLU A 99 -18.87 0.83 -1.21
N ASP A 100 -17.83 0.02 -0.94
CA ASP A 100 -17.26 -0.21 0.38
C ASP A 100 -15.77 -0.58 0.28
N ILE A 101 -15.14 -0.87 1.42
CA ILE A 101 -13.71 -1.22 1.46
C ILE A 101 -13.39 -2.56 0.78
N HIS A 102 -14.37 -3.48 0.71
CA HIS A 102 -14.18 -4.79 0.08
C HIS A 102 -14.20 -4.69 -1.45
N SER A 103 -15.16 -3.95 -2.01
CA SER A 103 -15.21 -3.63 -3.43
C SER A 103 -14.04 -2.73 -3.88
N LEU A 104 -13.53 -1.87 -2.99
CA LEU A 104 -12.25 -1.19 -3.23
C LEU A 104 -11.09 -2.19 -3.33
N ALA A 105 -11.04 -3.19 -2.45
CA ALA A 105 -10.01 -4.22 -2.50
C ALA A 105 -10.07 -5.05 -3.80
N GLU A 106 -11.28 -5.41 -4.24
CA GLU A 106 -11.50 -6.06 -5.53
C GLU A 106 -11.04 -5.18 -6.70
N LEU A 107 -11.39 -3.89 -6.69
CA LEU A 107 -10.95 -2.95 -7.71
C LEU A 107 -9.43 -2.82 -7.75
N MET A 108 -8.77 -2.67 -6.60
CA MET A 108 -7.31 -2.57 -6.54
C MET A 108 -6.62 -3.84 -7.04
N LEU A 109 -7.18 -5.01 -6.75
CA LEU A 109 -6.71 -6.30 -7.25
C LEU A 109 -6.86 -6.38 -8.77
N ASP A 110 -8.04 -6.05 -9.31
CA ASP A 110 -8.34 -6.11 -10.74
C ASP A 110 -7.49 -5.11 -11.55
N GLN A 111 -7.26 -3.92 -10.98
CA GLN A 111 -6.38 -2.91 -11.57
C GLN A 111 -4.89 -3.18 -11.28
N LYS A 112 -4.54 -4.27 -10.59
CA LYS A 112 -3.16 -4.65 -10.23
C LYS A 112 -2.39 -3.57 -9.46
N LEU A 113 -3.09 -2.72 -8.70
CA LEU A 113 -2.51 -1.70 -7.83
C LEU A 113 -1.89 -2.33 -6.56
N GLY A 114 -2.42 -3.48 -6.15
CA GLY A 114 -1.99 -4.20 -4.97
C GLY A 114 -3.11 -5.09 -4.47
N ILE A 115 -2.80 -5.95 -3.51
CA ILE A 115 -3.79 -6.79 -2.83
C ILE A 115 -4.10 -6.12 -1.49
N LEU A 116 -5.21 -5.38 -1.45
CA LEU A 116 -5.68 -4.72 -0.23
C LEU A 116 -6.33 -5.75 0.70
N ASP A 117 -5.90 -5.76 1.95
CA ASP A 117 -6.36 -6.67 2.98
C ASP A 117 -6.72 -5.92 4.27
N ILE A 118 -7.94 -6.14 4.74
CA ILE A 118 -8.44 -5.59 6.01
C ILE A 118 -8.18 -6.65 7.08
N VAL A 119 -7.12 -6.45 7.87
CA VAL A 119 -6.65 -7.45 8.83
C VAL A 119 -7.45 -7.39 10.12
N SER A 120 -7.68 -6.19 10.64
CA SER A 120 -8.49 -5.98 11.83
C SER A 120 -9.11 -4.60 11.86
N GLU A 121 -10.21 -4.50 12.59
CA GLU A 121 -10.94 -3.27 12.86
C GLU A 121 -11.34 -3.30 14.35
N TRP A 122 -11.18 -2.17 15.04
CA TRP A 122 -11.59 -2.02 16.43
C TRP A 122 -11.92 -0.57 16.76
N GLU A 123 -12.70 -0.36 17.81
CA GLU A 123 -12.96 0.97 18.35
C GLU A 123 -12.06 1.25 19.57
N ASP A 124 -11.52 2.47 19.64
CA ASP A 124 -10.73 2.96 20.76
C ASP A 124 -10.94 4.46 20.95
N ASP A 125 -11.42 4.88 22.12
CA ASP A 125 -11.63 6.28 22.52
C ASP A 125 -12.45 7.12 21.52
N GLY A 126 -13.53 6.56 20.95
CA GLY A 126 -14.36 7.23 19.94
C GLY A 126 -13.68 7.35 18.56
N TYR A 127 -12.69 6.51 18.30
CA TYR A 127 -12.08 6.36 16.99
C TYR A 127 -12.27 4.93 16.49
N LEU A 128 -12.66 4.82 15.22
CA LEU A 128 -12.48 3.61 14.46
C LEU A 128 -10.99 3.48 14.10
N ARG A 129 -10.43 2.30 14.36
CA ARG A 129 -9.04 1.95 14.05
C ARG A 129 -9.02 0.73 13.17
N MET A 130 -8.14 0.71 12.18
CA MET A 130 -7.98 -0.46 11.31
C MET A 130 -6.50 -0.75 11.05
N ASP A 131 -6.15 -2.04 11.00
CA ASP A 131 -4.89 -2.54 10.41
C ASP A 131 -5.19 -2.95 8.97
N VAL A 132 -4.76 -2.11 8.03
CA VAL A 132 -4.95 -2.35 6.60
C VAL A 132 -3.59 -2.64 5.99
N ARG A 133 -3.50 -3.73 5.22
CA ARG A 133 -2.27 -4.15 4.55
C ARG A 133 -2.45 -4.09 3.04
N VAL A 134 -1.40 -3.72 2.32
CA VAL A 134 -1.34 -3.87 0.87
C VAL A 134 -0.16 -4.76 0.53
N TYR A 135 -0.45 -5.93 -0.04
CA TYR A 135 0.56 -6.83 -0.57
C TYR A 135 0.83 -6.49 -2.03
N GLU A 136 2.08 -6.68 -2.47
CA GLU A 136 2.49 -6.43 -3.85
C GLU A 136 2.12 -5.05 -4.39
N CYS A 137 2.17 -4.06 -3.49
CA CYS A 137 1.89 -2.66 -3.77
C CYS A 137 2.65 -2.18 -5.01
N ILE A 138 1.91 -1.56 -5.93
CA ILE A 138 2.44 -1.10 -7.20
C ILE A 138 3.53 -0.03 -7.02
N GLU A 139 3.48 0.80 -5.99
CA GLU A 139 4.53 1.81 -5.72
C GLU A 139 5.84 1.17 -5.25
N CYS A 140 5.81 0.23 -4.29
CA CYS A 140 7.02 -0.18 -3.57
C CYS A 140 7.47 -1.63 -3.74
N ALA A 141 6.61 -2.55 -4.19
CA ALA A 141 6.98 -3.97 -4.23
C ALA A 141 8.20 -4.22 -5.13
N GLY A 142 9.15 -5.00 -4.64
CA GLY A 142 10.43 -5.25 -5.32
C GLY A 142 11.41 -4.08 -5.31
N LEU A 143 11.06 -2.93 -4.72
CA LEU A 143 12.04 -1.85 -4.56
C LEU A 143 13.06 -2.19 -3.47
N PRO A 144 14.28 -1.68 -3.60
CA PRO A 144 15.31 -1.80 -2.56
C PRO A 144 14.93 -1.07 -1.27
N ASN A 145 15.36 -1.63 -0.14
CA ASN A 145 15.16 -1.06 1.19
C ASN A 145 16.01 0.20 1.38
N ILE A 146 15.35 1.33 1.61
CA ILE A 146 15.93 2.65 1.89
C ILE A 146 15.69 3.14 3.32
N GLY A 147 15.15 2.29 4.18
CA GLY A 147 14.88 2.58 5.58
C GLY A 147 13.69 3.51 5.86
N ARG A 148 12.85 3.80 4.85
CA ARG A 148 11.66 4.66 5.04
C ARG A 148 10.47 4.23 4.17
N PRO A 149 9.22 4.45 4.64
CA PRO A 149 7.99 4.23 3.86
C PRO A 149 7.87 5.23 2.70
N ILE A 150 7.17 4.84 1.63
CA ILE A 150 6.98 5.66 0.42
C ILE A 150 5.58 5.59 -0.20
N CYS A 151 4.68 4.72 0.25
CA CYS A 151 3.39 4.44 -0.39
C CYS A 151 2.33 5.47 0.03
N PHE A 152 2.65 6.75 -0.18
CA PHE A 152 1.76 7.84 0.15
C PHE A 152 0.52 7.84 -0.73
N PHE A 153 0.63 7.34 -1.98
CA PHE A 153 -0.50 7.27 -2.88
C PHE A 153 -1.53 6.25 -2.38
N GLU A 154 -1.11 5.03 -2.00
CA GLU A 154 -2.02 4.03 -1.42
C GLU A 154 -2.60 4.48 -0.08
N ALA A 155 -1.81 5.12 0.79
CA ALA A 155 -2.33 5.73 2.02
C ALA A 155 -3.45 6.73 1.71
N GLY A 156 -3.24 7.57 0.69
CA GLY A 156 -4.25 8.51 0.19
C GLY A 156 -5.50 7.79 -0.30
N ILE A 157 -5.38 6.76 -1.15
CA ILE A 157 -6.53 6.00 -1.68
C ILE A 157 -7.37 5.43 -0.53
N ILE A 158 -6.73 4.80 0.46
CA ILE A 158 -7.40 4.19 1.61
C ILE A 158 -8.13 5.27 2.43
N ALA A 159 -7.43 6.36 2.78
CA ALA A 159 -8.00 7.47 3.53
C ALA A 159 -9.18 8.13 2.79
N GLY A 160 -9.04 8.33 1.48
CA GLY A 160 -10.03 9.00 0.65
C GLY A 160 -11.31 8.18 0.50
N ALA A 161 -11.15 6.89 0.18
CA ALA A 161 -12.28 5.99 0.05
C ALA A 161 -13.04 5.82 1.38
N LEU A 162 -12.32 5.56 2.48
CA LEU A 162 -12.95 5.42 3.79
C LEU A 162 -13.59 6.73 4.27
N SER A 163 -13.01 7.89 3.96
CA SER A 163 -13.65 9.17 4.29
C SER A 163 -14.99 9.34 3.59
N GLU A 164 -15.07 8.92 2.34
CA GLU A 164 -16.31 8.98 1.55
C GLU A 164 -17.35 7.96 2.07
N ILE A 165 -16.92 6.75 2.41
CA ILE A 165 -17.77 5.68 2.96
C ILE A 165 -18.34 6.07 4.33
N LEU A 166 -17.50 6.59 5.23
CA LEU A 166 -17.87 6.88 6.62
C LEU A 166 -18.51 8.28 6.79
N GLY A 167 -18.36 9.18 5.82
CA GLY A 167 -18.86 10.54 5.91
C GLY A 167 -18.11 11.42 6.92
N CYS A 168 -16.88 11.05 7.30
CA CYS A 168 -16.00 11.82 8.18
C CYS A 168 -14.56 11.78 7.67
N ASP A 169 -13.68 12.62 8.22
CA ASP A 169 -12.27 12.61 7.85
C ASP A 169 -11.56 11.37 8.42
N VAL A 170 -10.86 10.64 7.55
CA VAL A 170 -10.06 9.45 7.86
C VAL A 170 -8.60 9.74 7.58
N ASP A 171 -7.73 9.39 8.53
CA ASP A 171 -6.28 9.39 8.37
C ASP A 171 -5.78 7.96 8.12
N ALA A 172 -4.84 7.79 7.18
CA ALA A 172 -4.11 6.54 6.99
C ALA A 172 -2.60 6.80 7.03
N TYR A 173 -1.90 6.14 7.95
CA TYR A 173 -0.47 6.32 8.15
C TYR A 173 0.30 5.04 7.81
N GLU A 174 1.23 5.10 6.84
CA GLU A 174 2.08 3.97 6.49
C GLU A 174 3.15 3.74 7.57
N ARG A 175 3.05 2.63 8.29
CA ARG A 175 3.98 2.24 9.36
C ARG A 175 5.08 1.30 8.87
N ARG A 176 4.70 0.32 8.05
CA ARG A 176 5.59 -0.71 7.49
C ARG A 176 5.45 -0.69 5.98
N CYS A 177 6.55 -0.91 5.28
CA CYS A 177 6.66 -0.77 3.85
C CYS A 177 7.72 -1.71 3.30
N TRP A 178 7.62 -2.03 2.02
CA TRP A 178 8.69 -2.72 1.31
C TRP A 178 10.04 -1.99 1.42
N THR A 179 10.00 -0.66 1.36
CA THR A 179 11.18 0.19 1.35
C THR A 179 11.73 0.58 2.72
N ASN A 180 11.10 0.14 3.82
CA ASN A 180 11.69 0.20 5.17
C ASN A 180 11.93 -1.19 5.79
N GLY A 181 11.96 -2.23 4.95
CA GLY A 181 12.51 -3.53 5.32
C GLY A 181 11.49 -4.64 5.54
N TYR A 182 10.21 -4.42 5.25
CA TYR A 182 9.15 -5.44 5.27
C TYR A 182 8.85 -5.97 3.87
N SER A 183 7.97 -6.97 3.74
CA SER A 183 7.53 -7.51 2.44
C SER A 183 6.09 -7.11 2.09
N PHE A 184 5.60 -6.01 2.70
CA PHE A 184 4.24 -5.49 2.56
C PHE A 184 4.18 -4.03 2.98
N CYS A 185 3.06 -3.38 2.67
CA CYS A 185 2.69 -2.09 3.24
C CYS A 185 1.66 -2.29 4.34
N GLN A 186 1.83 -1.59 5.46
CA GLN A 186 0.87 -1.57 6.56
C GLN A 186 0.48 -0.13 6.85
N PHE A 187 -0.83 0.09 6.90
CA PHE A 187 -1.46 1.37 7.16
C PHE A 187 -2.25 1.30 8.46
N ASP A 188 -1.84 2.14 9.42
CA ASP A 188 -2.63 2.40 10.62
C ASP A 188 -3.70 3.42 10.25
N VAL A 189 -4.96 2.99 10.17
CA VAL A 189 -6.10 3.85 9.82
C VAL A 189 -6.80 4.36 11.07
N ARG A 190 -7.24 5.62 11.05
CA ARG A 190 -7.98 6.25 12.13
C ARG A 190 -9.09 7.13 11.57
N ALA A 191 -10.32 6.87 12.00
CA ALA A 191 -11.48 7.72 11.73
C ALA A 191 -12.11 8.16 13.06
N ARG A 192 -12.57 9.40 13.15
CA ARG A 192 -13.37 9.83 14.32
C ARG A 192 -14.84 9.54 14.04
N VAL A 193 -15.41 8.59 14.78
CA VAL A 193 -16.79 8.09 14.60
C VAL A 193 -17.66 8.39 15.82
#